data_AF-A0A241WHX0-F1
#
_entry.id   AF-A0A241WHX0-F1
#
_cell.length_a   1.000
_cell.length_b   1.000
_cell.length_c   1.000
_cell.angle_alpha   90.00
_cell.angle_beta   90.00
_cell.angle_gamma   90.00
#
_symmetry.space_group_name_H-M   'P 1'
#
loop_
_entity.id
_entity.type
_entity.pdbx_description
1 polymer ?
#
loop_
_entity_poly.entity_id
_entity_poly.type
_entity_poly.pdbx_seq_one_letter_code
_entity_poly.pdbx_strand_id
1 'polypeptide(L)' 'MLATTEDKVRWYKYKFDQNLKVGGFELLEILDLRQVPLLGDKETAKVAAKALGLKTWRYVKL' A
#
# COMPACT_ATOMS: atom_id res chain seq x y z
N MET A 1 5.09 1.05 -7.31
CA MET A 1 4.07 0.27 -6.60
C MET A 1 2.74 0.79 -7.09
N LEU A 2 2.00 -0.05 -7.81
CA LEU A 2 0.76 0.33 -8.46
C LEU A 2 -0.37 -0.18 -7.57
N ALA A 3 -1.26 0.71 -7.12
CA ALA A 3 -2.45 0.38 -6.36
C ALA A 3 -3.64 1.07 -7.03
N THR A 4 -4.78 0.38 -7.15
CA THR A 4 -6.02 0.97 -7.66
C THR A 4 -6.73 1.74 -6.54
N THR A 5 -7.27 2.91 -6.85
CA THR A 5 -7.91 3.83 -5.88
C THR A 5 -9.42 3.58 -5.82
N GLU A 6 -9.82 2.66 -4.96
CA GLU A 6 -11.20 2.47 -4.48
C GLU A 6 -11.16 2.39 -2.93
N ASP A 7 -12.20 1.91 -2.27
CA ASP A 7 -12.20 1.60 -0.82
C ASP A 7 -11.17 0.52 -0.43
N LYS A 8 -10.40 0.00 -1.39
CA LYS A 8 -9.41 -1.06 -1.22
C LYS A 8 -8.11 -0.76 -1.95
N VAL A 9 -6.99 -0.93 -1.25
CA VAL A 9 -5.64 -0.90 -1.82
C VAL A 9 -5.19 -2.33 -2.10
N ARG A 10 -4.86 -2.62 -3.35
CA ARG A 10 -4.42 -3.95 -3.81
C ARG A 10 -2.92 -3.93 -4.09
N TRP A 11 -2.19 -4.90 -3.54
CA TRP A 11 -0.73 -4.99 -3.66
C TRP A 11 -0.36 -6.05 -4.68
N TYR A 12 0.21 -5.63 -5.80
CA TYR A 12 0.58 -6.53 -6.89
C TYR A 12 2.08 -6.79 -6.92
N LYS A 13 2.43 -8.06 -7.11
CA LYS A 13 3.78 -8.50 -7.46
C LYS A 13 3.82 -8.85 -8.93
N TYR A 14 4.76 -8.29 -9.64
CA TYR A 14 4.96 -8.55 -11.06
C TYR A 14 6.43 -8.39 -11.39
N LYS A 15 6.87 -9.04 -12.47
CA LYS A 15 8.18 -8.77 -13.05
C LYS A 15 8.01 -7.59 -13.99
N PHE A 16 8.72 -6.50 -13.71
CA PHE A 16 8.70 -5.34 -14.58
C PHE A 16 9.67 -5.56 -15.74
N ASP A 17 9.12 -5.77 -16.93
CA ASP A 17 9.84 -5.87 -18.20
C ASP A 17 9.03 -5.22 -19.34
N GLN A 18 9.61 -5.15 -20.55
CA GLN A 18 8.95 -4.57 -21.73
C GLN A 18 7.79 -5.42 -22.26
N ASN A 19 7.60 -6.64 -21.76
CA ASN A 19 6.59 -7.61 -22.20
C ASN A 19 5.50 -7.81 -21.13
N LEU A 20 5.18 -6.78 -20.36
CA LEU A 20 4.13 -6.85 -19.34
C LEU A 20 2.80 -7.28 -19.99
N LYS A 21 2.34 -8.50 -19.68
CA LYS A 21 1.09 -9.06 -20.20
C LYS A 21 -0.07 -8.80 -19.26
N VAL A 22 -1.28 -8.70 -19.81
CA VAL A 22 -2.52 -8.75 -19.02
C VAL A 22 -2.55 -10.05 -18.22
N GLY A 23 -2.81 -9.95 -16.92
CA GLY A 23 -2.76 -11.09 -15.99
C GLY A 23 -1.35 -11.53 -15.57
N GLY A 24 -0.29 -10.87 -16.06
CA GLY A 24 1.12 -11.12 -15.69
C GLY A 24 1.49 -10.59 -14.30
N PHE A 25 0.62 -10.74 -13.32
CA PHE A 25 0.81 -10.28 -11.96
C PHE A 25 0.21 -11.27 -10.95
N GLU A 26 0.74 -11.25 -9.74
CA GLU A 26 0.25 -11.95 -8.56
C GLU A 26 -0.33 -10.91 -7.60
N LEU A 27 -1.59 -11.06 -7.18
CA LEU A 27 -2.17 -10.25 -6.12
C LEU A 27 -1.67 -10.81 -4.78
N LEU A 28 -0.88 -10.03 -4.05
CA LEU A 28 -0.34 -10.43 -2.76
C LEU A 28 -1.31 -10.18 -1.61
N GLU A 29 -1.95 -9.01 -1.58
CA GLU A 29 -2.80 -8.62 -0.45
C GLU A 29 -3.80 -7.53 -0.84
N ILE A 30 -4.90 -7.44 -0.08
CA ILE A 30 -5.92 -6.39 -0.20
C ILE A 30 -6.15 -5.72 1.16
N LEU A 31 -5.89 -4.42 1.24
CA LEU A 31 -6.20 -3.59 2.40
C LEU A 31 -7.55 -2.88 2.20
N ASP A 32 -8.54 -3.15 3.05
CA ASP A 32 -9.80 -2.39 3.10
C ASP A 32 -9.61 -1.09 3.90
N LEU A 33 -9.72 0.04 3.21
CA LEU A 33 -9.49 1.37 3.77
C LEU A 33 -10.54 1.81 4.77
N ARG A 34 -11.69 1.12 4.85
CA ARG A 34 -12.72 1.40 5.86
C ARG A 34 -12.38 0.82 7.22
N GLN A 35 -11.39 -0.07 7.28
CA GLN A 35 -10.96 -0.76 8.51
C GLN A 35 -9.69 -0.16 9.11
N VAL A 36 -9.07 0.83 8.46
CA VAL A 36 -7.81 1.45 8.91
C VAL A 36 -7.89 2.97 8.91
N PRO A 37 -7.15 3.65 9.79
CA PRO A 37 -7.10 5.11 9.80
C PRO A 37 -6.35 5.64 8.57
N LEU A 38 -6.97 6.58 7.86
CA LEU A 38 -6.33 7.34 6.79
C LEU A 38 -5.61 8.56 7.38
N LEU A 39 -4.30 8.42 7.56
CA LEU A 39 -3.46 9.48 8.14
C LEU A 39 -3.13 10.50 7.05
N GLY A 40 -3.52 11.76 7.24
CA GLY A 40 -3.48 12.80 6.20
C GLY A 40 -2.08 13.32 5.83
N ASP A 41 -1.10 13.12 6.71
CA ASP A 41 0.27 13.54 6.51
C ASP A 41 1.28 12.54 7.09
N LYS A 42 2.53 12.71 6.66
CA LYS A 42 3.65 11.82 7.01
C LYS A 42 4.05 11.92 8.48
N GLU A 43 3.94 13.08 9.11
CA GLU A 43 4.33 13.26 10.52
C GLU A 43 3.33 12.56 11.44
N THR A 44 2.04 12.69 11.17
CA THR A 44 0.98 11.93 11.85
C THR A 44 1.20 10.42 11.68
N ALA A 45 1.53 9.95 10.47
CA ALA A 45 1.86 8.55 10.21
C ALA A 45 3.10 8.05 10.96
N LYS A 46 4.13 8.89 11.10
CA LYS A 46 5.34 8.57 11.86
C LYS A 46 5.05 8.39 13.34
N VAL A 47 4.18 9.24 13.92
CA VAL A 47 3.76 9.11 15.33
C VAL A 47 3.08 7.76 15.55
N ALA A 48 2.13 7.39 14.68
CA ALA A 48 1.45 6.09 14.74
C ALA A 48 2.44 4.92 14.60
N ALA A 49 3.34 4.97 13.61
CA ALA A 49 4.34 3.92 13.40
C ALA A 49 5.25 3.73 14.63
N LYS A 50 5.68 4.83 15.27
CA LYS A 50 6.48 4.79 16.49
C LYS A 50 5.69 4.18 17.66
N ALA A 51 4.44 4.60 17.85
CA ALA A 51 3.58 4.07 18.90
C ALA A 51 3.31 2.56 18.75
N LEU A 52 3.22 2.08 17.52
CA LEU A 52 3.05 0.65 17.19
C LEU A 52 4.37 -0.15 17.22
N GLY A 53 5.52 0.49 17.49
CA GLY A 53 6.82 -0.18 17.53
C GLY A 53 7.36 -0.60 16.15
N LEU A 54 6.85 -0.02 15.06
CA LEU A 54 7.27 -0.35 13.69
C LEU A 54 8.62 0.30 13.37
N LYS A 55 9.65 -0.53 13.17
CA LYS A 55 11.01 -0.07 12.83
C LYS A 55 11.16 0.32 11.35
N THR A 56 10.44 -0.38 10.48
CA THR A 56 10.47 -0.15 9.02
C THR A 56 9.05 0.03 8.52
N TRP A 57 8.78 1.16 7.90
CA TRP A 57 7.44 1.52 7.40
C TRP A 57 7.57 2.46 6.20
N ARG A 58 6.50 2.57 5.42
CA ARG A 58 6.41 3.52 4.31
C ARG A 58 5.08 4.26 4.40
N TYR A 59 5.15 5.59 4.39
CA TYR A 59 3.95 6.40 4.20
C TYR A 59 3.49 6.27 2.75
N VAL A 60 2.22 5.91 2.57
CA VAL A 60 1.56 5.87 1.28
C VAL A 60 0.43 6.88 1.34
N LYS A 61 0.56 7.96 0.55
CA LYS A 61 -0.54 8.88 0.30
C LYS A 61 -1.29 8.36 -0.93
N LEU A 62 -2.56 8.06 -0.74
CA LEU A 62 -3.47 7.65 -1.82
C LEU A 62 -3.85 8.85 -2.69
#